data_AF-A0A2M8EF04-F1
#
_entry.id   AF-A0A2M8EF04-F1
#
_cell.length_a   1.000
_cell.length_b   1.000
_cell.length_c   1.000
_cell.angle_alpha   90.00
_cell.angle_beta   90.00
_cell.angle_gamma   90.00
#
_symmetry.space_group_name_H-M   'P 1'
#
loop_
_entity.id
_entity.type
_entity.pdbx_description
1 polymer ?
#
loop_
_entity_poly.entity_id
_entity_poly.type
_entity_poly.pdbx_seq_one_letter_code
_entity_poly.pdbx_strand_id
1 'polypeptide(L)'
;MLALLLGAPSAHAQSALDNPDWKESEAPAPPAFNPEKLLPLDMPHYVTLKFGIDPATLSITPDGIVRYVVVARSDSGAITAFYEGILCAKGEVKSYARTQSDGQWRVVANPQWRALNDNQPSPHARVFARQGACDANTAASSVADIVRAMKK
;
A
#
# COMPACT_ATOMS: atom_id res chain seq x y z
N MET A 1 43.76 -1.32 -36.36
CA MET A 1 42.91 -0.89 -35.23
C MET A 1 41.48 -1.29 -35.57
N LEU A 2 40.95 -2.36 -34.97
CA LEU A 2 39.56 -2.79 -35.17
C LEU A 2 38.82 -2.54 -33.86
N ALA A 3 38.02 -1.47 -33.81
CA ALA A 3 37.22 -1.12 -32.63
C ALA A 3 35.91 -1.91 -32.69
N LEU A 4 35.77 -2.90 -31.82
CA LEU A 4 34.52 -3.61 -31.59
C LEU A 4 33.69 -2.79 -30.57
N LEU A 5 32.68 -2.06 -31.06
CA LEU A 5 31.71 -1.37 -30.21
C LEU A 5 30.66 -2.40 -29.75
N LEU A 6 30.81 -2.91 -28.53
CA LEU A 6 29.78 -3.68 -27.84
C LEU A 6 28.66 -2.73 -27.38
N GLY A 7 27.59 -2.62 -28.16
CA GLY A 7 26.36 -1.98 -27.74
C GLY A 7 25.63 -2.89 -26.73
N ALA A 8 25.53 -2.46 -25.48
CA ALA A 8 24.65 -3.12 -24.51
C ALA A 8 23.19 -2.78 -24.83
N PRO A 9 22.26 -3.75 -24.84
CA PRO A 9 20.85 -3.44 -24.99
C PRO A 9 20.35 -2.75 -23.72
N SER A 10 19.88 -1.51 -23.86
CA SER A 10 19.13 -0.82 -22.83
C SER A 10 17.80 -1.55 -22.61
N ALA A 11 17.76 -2.43 -21.60
CA ALA A 11 16.52 -3.02 -21.12
C ALA A 11 15.64 -1.90 -20.55
N HIS A 12 14.77 -1.34 -21.38
CA HIS A 12 13.66 -0.54 -20.90
C HIS A 12 12.73 -1.51 -20.17
N ALA A 13 12.72 -1.45 -18.84
CA ALA A 13 11.72 -2.13 -18.04
C ALA A 13 10.35 -1.56 -18.43
N GLN A 14 9.65 -2.23 -19.36
CA GLN A 14 8.27 -1.91 -19.67
C GLN A 14 7.46 -2.19 -18.41
N SER A 15 6.89 -1.14 -17.81
CA SER A 15 6.08 -1.30 -16.61
C SER A 15 4.83 -2.08 -17.02
N ALA A 16 4.45 -3.11 -16.25
CA ALA A 16 3.25 -3.90 -16.54
C ALA A 16 1.98 -3.02 -16.65
N LEU A 17 2.03 -1.81 -16.07
CA LEU A 17 0.99 -0.79 -16.05
C LEU A 17 0.82 0.00 -17.35
N ASP A 18 1.82 -0.01 -18.23
CA ASP A 18 1.76 0.64 -19.55
C ASP A 18 0.98 -0.20 -20.57
N ASN A 19 0.62 -1.42 -20.20
CA ASN A 19 -0.25 -2.28 -20.99
C ASN A 19 -1.72 -1.82 -20.83
N PRO A 20 -2.44 -1.43 -21.90
CA PRO A 20 -3.86 -1.06 -21.83
C PRO A 20 -4.75 -2.21 -21.32
N ASP A 21 -4.29 -3.46 -21.45
CA ASP A 21 -4.95 -4.66 -20.94
C ASP A 21 -4.47 -5.04 -19.52
N TRP A 22 -3.74 -4.16 -18.84
CA TRP A 22 -3.28 -4.43 -17.48
C TRP A 22 -4.45 -4.80 -16.58
N LYS A 23 -4.29 -5.93 -15.90
CA LYS A 23 -5.19 -6.42 -14.88
C LYS A 23 -4.40 -6.62 -13.60
N GLU A 24 -4.93 -6.06 -12.52
CA GLU A 24 -4.42 -6.30 -11.17
C GLU A 24 -4.31 -7.80 -10.90
N SER A 25 -3.18 -8.20 -10.30
CA SER A 25 -3.01 -9.56 -9.75
C SER A 25 -4.12 -9.89 -8.74
N GLU A 26 -4.61 -11.14 -8.68
CA GLU A 26 -5.66 -11.49 -7.72
C GLU A 26 -5.23 -11.16 -6.28
N ALA A 27 -6.11 -10.48 -5.53
CA ALA A 27 -5.86 -10.19 -4.14
C ALA A 27 -6.14 -11.45 -3.31
N PRO A 28 -5.17 -11.93 -2.49
CA PRO A 28 -5.44 -13.04 -1.59
C PRO A 28 -6.51 -12.64 -0.56
N ALA A 29 -7.07 -13.63 0.12
CA ALA A 29 -7.98 -13.38 1.24
C ALA A 29 -7.35 -12.41 2.26
N PRO A 30 -8.14 -11.54 2.91
CA PRO A 30 -7.62 -10.60 3.90
C PRO A 30 -6.83 -11.34 4.99
N PRO A 31 -5.57 -10.96 5.24
CA PRO A 31 -4.72 -11.72 6.15
C PRO A 31 -5.17 -11.52 7.60
N ALA A 32 -4.74 -12.43 8.47
CA ALA A 32 -4.72 -12.15 9.91
C ALA A 32 -3.74 -10.98 10.17
N PHE A 33 -4.07 -10.15 11.16
CA PHE A 33 -3.24 -9.01 11.55
C PHE A 33 -3.08 -8.95 13.08
N ASN A 34 -2.03 -8.27 13.54
CA ASN A 34 -1.70 -8.08 14.94
C ASN A 34 -1.78 -6.58 15.31
N PRO A 35 -2.82 -6.14 16.05
CA PRO A 35 -3.00 -4.74 16.42
C PRO A 35 -1.98 -4.22 17.44
N GLU A 36 -1.10 -5.07 17.97
CA GLU A 36 -0.08 -4.74 18.98
C GLU A 36 1.34 -4.64 18.38
N LYS A 37 1.51 -4.92 17.08
CA LYS A 37 2.82 -4.89 16.39
C LYS A 37 2.89 -3.86 15.26
N LEU A 38 2.09 -2.80 15.38
CA LEU A 38 1.92 -1.83 14.31
C LEU A 38 3.12 -0.89 14.19
N LEU A 39 3.48 -0.57 12.95
CA LEU A 39 4.33 0.58 12.61
C LEU A 39 3.43 1.81 12.52
N PRO A 40 3.63 2.86 13.34
CA PRO A 40 2.72 3.99 13.40
C PRO A 40 2.78 4.83 12.11
N LEU A 41 1.63 5.39 11.73
CA LEU A 41 1.55 6.43 10.70
C LEU A 41 1.63 7.82 11.35
N ASP A 42 2.42 8.70 10.76
CA ASP A 42 2.60 10.08 11.22
C ASP A 42 1.43 10.95 10.76
N MET A 43 0.29 10.73 11.39
CA MET A 43 -0.96 11.43 11.08
C MET A 43 -0.92 12.89 11.57
N PRO A 44 -1.54 13.83 10.83
CA PRO A 44 -1.68 15.21 11.29
C PRO A 44 -2.35 15.31 12.67
N HIS A 45 -1.92 16.25 13.50
CA HIS A 45 -2.37 16.38 14.90
C HIS A 45 -3.88 16.53 15.10
N TYR A 46 -4.61 17.06 14.09
CA TYR A 46 -6.06 17.20 14.17
C TYR A 46 -6.82 15.87 13.97
N VAL A 47 -6.13 14.80 13.55
CA VAL A 47 -6.71 13.46 13.42
C VAL A 47 -6.60 12.73 14.75
N THR A 48 -7.75 12.45 15.37
CA THR A 48 -7.82 11.75 16.66
C THR A 48 -7.54 10.25 16.54
N LEU A 49 -7.99 9.63 15.44
CA LEU A 49 -7.71 8.23 15.14
C LEU A 49 -6.19 8.00 15.00
N LYS A 50 -5.68 7.01 15.73
CA LYS A 50 -4.31 6.52 15.58
C LYS A 50 -4.28 5.42 14.56
N PHE A 51 -3.36 5.50 13.60
CA PHE A 51 -3.22 4.51 12.55
C PHE A 51 -1.86 3.85 12.62
N GLY A 52 -1.81 2.57 12.24
CA GLY A 52 -0.56 1.87 12.05
C GLY A 52 -0.68 0.69 11.09
N ILE A 53 0.44 0.32 10.49
CA ILE A 53 0.56 -0.76 9.51
C ILE A 53 1.05 -2.02 10.22
N ASP A 54 0.42 -3.16 10.01
CA ASP A 54 0.98 -4.44 10.45
C ASP A 54 2.06 -4.90 9.46
N PRO A 55 3.36 -4.90 9.86
CA PRO A 55 4.44 -5.24 8.96
C PRO A 55 4.40 -6.69 8.46
N ALA A 56 3.73 -7.60 9.18
CA ALA A 56 3.61 -9.00 8.76
C ALA A 56 2.64 -9.19 7.58
N THR A 57 1.83 -8.17 7.28
CA THR A 57 0.85 -8.19 6.18
C THR A 57 1.36 -7.54 4.90
N LEU A 58 2.55 -6.92 4.94
CA LEU A 58 3.13 -6.21 3.81
C LEU A 58 3.55 -7.18 2.70
N SER A 59 3.10 -6.90 1.48
CA SER A 59 3.62 -7.53 0.28
C SER A 59 3.67 -6.55 -0.89
N ILE A 60 4.59 -6.79 -1.82
CA ILE A 60 4.70 -6.04 -3.06
C ILE A 60 4.46 -7.04 -4.18
N THR A 61 3.44 -6.76 -4.98
CA THR A 61 3.07 -7.61 -6.11
C THR A 61 3.99 -7.37 -7.31
N PRO A 62 4.09 -8.31 -8.28
CA PRO A 62 4.86 -8.10 -9.50
C PRO A 62 4.40 -6.89 -10.33
N ASP A 63 3.14 -6.49 -10.19
CA ASP A 63 2.54 -5.32 -10.82
C ASP A 63 2.70 -4.01 -10.02
N GLY A 64 3.50 -4.03 -8.94
CA GLY A 64 3.86 -2.81 -8.19
C GLY A 64 2.79 -2.31 -7.22
N ILE A 65 1.79 -3.14 -6.89
CA ILE A 65 0.85 -2.86 -5.81
C ILE A 65 1.49 -3.22 -4.47
N VAL A 66 1.49 -2.28 -3.53
CA VAL A 66 1.84 -2.52 -2.13
C VAL A 66 0.56 -2.89 -1.37
N ARG A 67 0.44 -4.15 -0.94
CA ARG A 67 -0.68 -4.66 -0.14
C ARG A 67 -0.34 -4.66 1.34
N TYR A 68 -1.30 -4.26 2.16
CA TYR A 68 -1.09 -4.07 3.59
C TYR A 68 -2.39 -4.10 4.38
N VAL A 69 -2.29 -4.37 5.67
CA VAL A 69 -3.33 -4.07 6.65
C VAL A 69 -2.95 -2.82 7.42
N VAL A 70 -3.86 -1.86 7.42
CA VAL A 70 -3.81 -0.68 8.30
C VAL A 70 -4.87 -0.83 9.38
N VAL A 71 -4.48 -0.54 10.61
CA VAL A 71 -5.34 -0.59 11.80
C VAL A 71 -5.54 0.83 12.30
N ALA A 72 -6.80 1.22 12.50
CA ALA A 72 -7.22 2.46 13.12
C ALA A 72 -7.73 2.18 14.54
N ARG A 73 -7.24 2.94 15.52
CA ARG A 73 -7.64 2.88 16.93
C ARG A 73 -8.22 4.23 17.36
N SER A 74 -9.41 4.23 17.94
CA SER A 74 -10.01 5.42 18.57
C SER A 74 -9.53 5.59 20.00
N ASP A 75 -9.73 6.79 20.56
CA ASP A 75 -9.41 7.09 21.96
C ASP A 75 -10.24 6.24 22.95
N SER A 76 -11.43 5.77 22.52
CA SER A 76 -12.27 4.82 23.28
C SER A 76 -11.78 3.37 23.21
N GLY A 77 -10.71 3.09 22.47
CA GLY A 77 -10.15 1.75 22.29
C GLY A 77 -10.82 0.91 21.20
N ALA A 78 -11.76 1.47 20.43
CA ALA A 78 -12.35 0.76 19.30
C ALA A 78 -11.29 0.58 18.20
N ILE A 79 -11.19 -0.65 17.68
CA ILE A 79 -10.24 -1.03 16.64
C ILE A 79 -11.02 -1.35 15.37
N THR A 80 -10.57 -0.76 14.26
CA THR A 80 -11.00 -1.18 12.92
C THR A 80 -9.79 -1.38 12.05
N ALA A 81 -9.81 -2.37 11.16
CA ALA A 81 -8.72 -2.61 10.23
C ALA A 81 -9.24 -2.62 8.78
N PHE A 82 -8.36 -2.26 7.87
CA PHE A 82 -8.60 -2.22 6.44
C PHE A 82 -7.49 -3.00 5.75
N TYR A 83 -7.88 -3.91 4.85
CA TYR A 83 -6.96 -4.55 3.93
C TYR A 83 -6.99 -3.78 2.62
N GLU A 84 -5.87 -3.17 2.28
CA GLU A 84 -5.76 -2.20 1.18
C GLU A 84 -4.55 -2.49 0.29
N GLY A 85 -4.59 -1.89 -0.90
CA GLY A 85 -3.50 -1.89 -1.87
C GLY A 85 -3.24 -0.46 -2.34
N ILE A 86 -1.98 -0.05 -2.42
CA ILE A 86 -1.56 1.22 -3.05
C ILE A 86 -0.86 0.91 -4.36
N LEU A 87 -1.29 1.58 -5.43
CA LEU A 87 -0.65 1.57 -6.74
C LEU A 87 0.07 2.91 -6.94
N CYS A 88 1.32 2.98 -6.51
CA CYS A 88 2.11 4.23 -6.46
C CYS A 88 2.22 4.92 -7.83
N ALA A 89 2.35 4.15 -8.90
CA ALA A 89 2.48 4.67 -10.28
C ALA A 89 1.25 5.46 -10.76
N LYS A 90 0.06 5.14 -10.23
CA LYS A 90 -1.17 5.89 -10.53
C LYS A 90 -1.58 6.83 -9.40
N GLY A 91 -0.91 6.76 -8.25
CA GLY A 91 -1.30 7.50 -7.06
C GLY A 91 -2.69 7.07 -6.54
N GLU A 92 -3.00 5.77 -6.62
CA GLU A 92 -4.31 5.24 -6.28
C GLU A 92 -4.24 4.27 -5.09
N VAL A 93 -5.36 4.14 -4.39
CA VAL A 93 -5.59 3.16 -3.32
C VAL A 93 -6.88 2.37 -3.59
N LYS A 94 -6.87 1.09 -3.25
CA LYS A 94 -8.03 0.21 -3.26
C LYS A 94 -8.21 -0.44 -1.90
N SER A 95 -9.43 -0.45 -1.37
CA SER A 95 -9.77 -1.19 -0.15
C SER A 95 -10.46 -2.50 -0.52
N TYR A 96 -9.87 -3.63 -0.17
CA TYR A 96 -10.39 -4.97 -0.48
C TYR A 96 -11.31 -5.50 0.61
N ALA A 97 -11.02 -5.17 1.88
CA ALA A 97 -11.83 -5.58 3.00
C ALA A 97 -11.70 -4.62 4.18
N ARG A 98 -12.70 -4.66 5.07
CA ARG A 98 -12.71 -3.93 6.34
C ARG A 98 -13.22 -4.83 7.45
N THR A 99 -12.73 -4.68 8.67
CA THR A 99 -13.31 -5.37 9.82
C THR A 99 -14.62 -4.72 10.27
N GLN A 100 -15.57 -5.53 10.74
CA GLN A 100 -16.74 -5.04 11.49
C GLN A 100 -16.43 -4.91 12.99
N SER A 101 -17.42 -4.48 13.78
CA SER A 101 -17.31 -4.36 15.23
C SER A 101 -17.05 -5.68 15.95
N ASP A 102 -17.35 -6.82 15.29
CA ASP A 102 -17.03 -8.18 15.73
C ASP A 102 -15.57 -8.59 15.45
N GLY A 103 -14.77 -7.70 14.85
CA GLY A 103 -13.39 -7.96 14.45
C GLY A 103 -13.26 -8.83 13.19
N GLN A 104 -14.36 -9.26 12.58
CA GLN A 104 -14.34 -10.14 11.41
C GLN A 104 -14.21 -9.33 10.12
N TRP A 105 -13.50 -9.89 9.14
CA TRP A 105 -13.40 -9.31 7.81
C TRP A 105 -14.75 -9.28 7.10
N ARG A 106 -14.99 -8.19 6.38
CA ARG A 106 -16.00 -8.07 5.34
C ARG A 106 -15.31 -7.63 4.06
N VAL A 107 -15.42 -8.46 3.04
CA VAL A 107 -14.90 -8.16 1.70
C VAL A 107 -15.75 -7.06 1.08
N VAL A 108 -15.09 -6.09 0.46
CA VAL A 108 -15.76 -5.07 -0.35
C VAL A 108 -16.21 -5.74 -1.64
N ALA A 109 -17.52 -5.78 -1.89
CA ALA A 109 -18.09 -6.54 -3.01
C ALA A 109 -17.60 -6.07 -4.39
N ASN A 110 -17.33 -4.77 -4.54
CA ASN A 110 -16.82 -4.21 -5.79
C ASN A 110 -15.71 -3.18 -5.49
N PRO A 111 -14.47 -3.62 -5.19
CA PRO A 111 -13.41 -2.74 -4.73
C PRO A 111 -12.86 -1.91 -5.91
N GLN A 112 -12.96 -0.59 -5.79
CA GLN A 112 -12.52 0.36 -6.82
C GLN A 112 -11.19 1.01 -6.44
N TRP A 113 -10.36 1.28 -7.45
CA TRP A 113 -9.23 2.19 -7.32
C TRP A 113 -9.76 3.62 -7.15
N ARG A 114 -9.19 4.35 -6.19
CA ARG A 114 -9.51 5.75 -5.91
C ARG A 114 -8.22 6.53 -5.80
N ALA A 115 -8.20 7.75 -6.33
CA ALA A 115 -7.03 8.61 -6.20
C ALA A 115 -6.74 8.90 -4.72
N LEU A 116 -5.46 8.88 -4.33
CA LEU A 116 -5.00 9.18 -2.96
C LEU A 116 -5.33 10.63 -2.53
N ASN A 117 -5.59 11.49 -3.51
CA ASN A 117 -5.89 12.92 -3.41
C ASN A 117 -7.33 13.26 -3.83
N ASP A 118 -8.23 12.27 -3.93
CA ASP A 118 -9.65 12.49 -4.20
C ASP A 118 -10.35 13.29 -3.07
N ASN A 119 -11.57 13.79 -3.31
CA ASN A 119 -12.41 14.56 -2.39
C ASN A 119 -12.88 13.77 -1.16
N GLN A 120 -12.83 12.44 -1.22
CA GLN A 120 -13.01 11.54 -0.07
C GLN A 120 -11.72 10.75 0.18
N PRO A 121 -10.62 11.43 0.53
CA PRO A 121 -9.32 10.79 0.60
C PRO A 121 -9.30 9.85 1.80
N SER A 122 -8.69 8.67 1.63
CA SER A 122 -8.23 7.84 2.75
C SER A 122 -6.95 8.49 3.31
N PRO A 123 -6.99 9.35 4.36
CA PRO A 123 -5.85 10.17 4.71
C PRO A 123 -4.67 9.32 5.18
N HIS A 124 -4.96 8.19 5.85
CA HIS A 124 -3.98 7.19 6.26
C HIS A 124 -3.25 6.56 5.07
N ALA A 125 -3.97 6.23 3.99
CA ALA A 125 -3.34 5.65 2.79
C ALA A 125 -2.38 6.64 2.13
N ARG A 126 -2.75 7.92 2.08
CA ARG A 126 -1.87 8.99 1.56
C ARG A 126 -0.63 9.21 2.43
N VAL A 127 -0.79 9.15 3.76
CA VAL A 127 0.34 9.22 4.69
C VAL A 127 1.24 8.01 4.52
N PHE A 128 0.69 6.80 4.47
CA PHE A 128 1.48 5.58 4.28
C PHE A 128 2.21 5.54 2.95
N ALA A 129 1.55 5.96 1.85
CA ALA A 129 2.17 6.12 0.54
C ALA A 129 3.43 6.98 0.62
N ARG A 130 3.39 8.11 1.32
CA ARG A 130 4.53 9.03 1.46
C ARG A 130 5.57 8.57 2.46
N GLN A 131 5.15 7.96 3.56
CA GLN A 131 6.02 7.59 4.68
C GLN A 131 6.81 6.31 4.41
N GLY A 132 6.29 5.39 3.60
CA GLY A 132 7.02 4.16 3.31
C GLY A 132 6.60 3.38 2.07
N ALA A 133 5.32 3.34 1.70
CA ALA A 133 4.87 2.47 0.60
C ALA A 133 5.42 2.88 -0.78
N CYS A 134 5.54 4.18 -1.05
CA CYS A 134 6.01 4.69 -2.33
C CYS A 134 7.37 5.37 -2.22
N ASP A 135 8.22 5.09 -3.21
CA ASP A 135 9.40 5.90 -3.52
C ASP A 135 9.10 6.68 -4.81
N ALA A 136 8.93 8.00 -4.65
CA ALA A 136 8.33 8.87 -5.65
C ALA A 136 7.02 8.29 -6.22
N ASN A 137 7.01 7.93 -7.51
CA ASN A 137 5.84 7.37 -8.21
C ASN A 137 5.94 5.84 -8.38
N THR A 138 6.80 5.16 -7.62
CA THR A 138 6.96 3.70 -7.70
C THR A 138 6.79 3.08 -6.32
N ALA A 139 6.46 1.78 -6.26
CA ALA A 139 6.50 1.07 -4.99
C ALA A 139 7.92 1.08 -4.44
N ALA A 140 8.05 1.05 -3.10
CA ALA A 140 9.34 0.81 -2.47
C ALA A 140 10.01 -0.46 -3.03
N SER A 141 11.35 -0.49 -3.06
CA SER A 141 12.08 -1.60 -3.70
C SER A 141 11.93 -2.94 -2.96
N SER A 142 11.59 -2.92 -1.67
CA SER A 142 11.30 -4.12 -0.89
C SER A 142 10.43 -3.83 0.35
N VAL A 143 9.82 -4.87 0.92
CA VAL A 143 9.11 -4.77 2.21
C VAL A 143 10.04 -4.29 3.33
N ALA A 144 11.31 -4.71 3.32
CA ALA A 144 12.29 -4.28 4.31
C ALA A 144 12.56 -2.76 4.23
N ASP A 145 12.46 -2.17 3.04
CA ASP A 145 12.63 -0.75 2.82
C ASP A 145 11.43 0.04 3.34
N ILE A 146 10.21 -0.46 3.11
CA ILE A 146 8.98 0.09 3.72
C ILE A 146 9.12 0.12 5.23
N VAL A 147 9.45 -1.03 5.84
CA VAL A 147 9.58 -1.16 7.30
C VAL A 147 10.66 -0.22 7.85
N ARG A 148 11.78 -0.06 7.12
CA ARG A 148 12.85 0.85 7.52
C ARG A 148 12.44 2.31 7.40
N ALA A 149 11.72 2.69 6.36
CA ALA A 149 11.22 4.05 6.16
C ALA A 149 10.23 4.45 7.26
N MET A 150 9.33 3.54 7.64
CA MET A 150 8.34 3.75 8.72
C MET A 150 8.92 3.83 10.14
N LYS A 151 10.18 3.43 10.34
CA LYS A 151 10.85 3.44 11.65
C LYS A 151 11.77 4.65 11.87
N LYS A 152 11.93 5.49 10.85
CA LYS A 152 12.70 6.73 10.94
C LYS A 152 11.91 7.79 11.67
#